data_AF-A0A6N7AXZ3-F1
#
_entry.id   AF-A0A6N7AXZ3-F1
#
_cell.length_a   1.000
_cell.length_b   1.000
_cell.length_c   1.000
_cell.angle_alpha   90.00
_cell.angle_beta   90.00
_cell.angle_gamma   90.00
#
_symmetry.space_group_name_H-M   'P 1'
#
loop_
_entity.id
_entity.type
_entity.pdbx_description
1 polymer ?
#
loop_
_entity_poly.entity_id
_entity_poly.type
_entity_poly.pdbx_seq_one_letter_code
_entity_poly.pdbx_strand_id
1 'polypeptide(L)'
;MNRGQIYGWVENDEIVGICGFDVHKDYVEILNIAVAENIRYHGVGGKMTTALWKKYEMMIEVETDDDAVDFYRKRGFSTTATQKYGVRRWTCVLAAPKPLDQETDKERQGRIYPIILSEYNPACPGVVRRRKN
;
A
#
# COMPACT_ATOMS: atom_id res chain seq x y z
N MET A 1 -4.55 -1.59 19.26
CA MET A 1 -5.30 -1.50 17.98
C MET A 1 -4.37 -0.86 16.96
N ASN A 2 -3.97 -1.59 15.92
CA ASN A 2 -3.35 -0.96 14.75
C ASN A 2 -4.37 -0.03 14.09
N ARG A 3 -3.92 1.16 13.68
CA ARG A 3 -4.77 2.09 12.93
C ARG A 3 -4.48 1.90 11.45
N GLY A 4 -5.49 1.45 10.70
CA GLY A 4 -5.45 1.43 9.24
C GLY A 4 -5.07 2.79 8.67
N GLN A 5 -4.16 2.80 7.72
CA GLN A 5 -3.74 3.98 6.96
C GLN A 5 -4.36 3.93 5.57
N ILE A 6 -4.59 5.11 4.98
CA ILE A 6 -5.05 5.25 3.59
C ILE A 6 -4.18 6.28 2.90
N TYR A 7 -3.60 5.92 1.75
CA TYR A 7 -2.92 6.83 0.85
C TYR A 7 -3.74 7.07 -0.40
N GLY A 8 -3.78 8.32 -0.86
CA GLY A 8 -4.29 8.71 -2.16
C GLY A 8 -3.14 8.96 -3.13
N TRP A 9 -3.25 8.45 -4.35
CA TRP A 9 -2.37 8.78 -5.46
C TRP A 9 -2.95 9.97 -6.21
N VAL A 10 -2.23 11.09 -6.21
CA VAL A 10 -2.68 12.35 -6.81
C VAL A 10 -1.94 12.59 -8.12
N GLU A 11 -2.68 12.81 -9.20
CA GLU A 11 -2.17 13.29 -10.49
C GLU A 11 -3.05 14.47 -10.94
N ASN A 12 -2.44 15.58 -11.38
CA ASN A 12 -3.16 16.81 -11.76
C ASN A 12 -4.17 17.32 -10.70
N ASP A 13 -3.77 17.33 -9.43
CA ASP A 13 -4.60 17.73 -8.28
C ASP A 13 -5.86 16.88 -8.05
N GLU A 14 -6.00 15.73 -8.72
CA GLU A 14 -7.08 14.78 -8.54
C GLU A 14 -6.60 13.46 -7.92
N ILE A 15 -7.39 12.89 -7.01
CA ILE A 15 -7.12 11.55 -6.47
C ILE A 15 -7.56 10.52 -7.51
N VAL A 16 -6.58 9.88 -8.14
CA VAL A 16 -6.81 8.90 -9.21
C VAL A 16 -6.62 7.45 -8.74
N GLY A 17 -6.14 7.25 -7.52
CA GLY A 17 -6.06 5.94 -6.88
C GLY A 17 -6.02 6.05 -5.36
N ILE A 18 -6.43 4.98 -4.69
CA ILE A 18 -6.37 4.85 -3.24
C ILE A 18 -5.77 3.50 -2.85
N CYS A 19 -5.06 3.47 -1.73
CA CYS A 19 -4.56 2.25 -1.13
C CYS A 19 -4.66 2.34 0.39
N GLY A 20 -5.47 1.47 0.99
CA GLY A 20 -5.52 1.29 2.43
C GLY A 20 -4.70 0.08 2.85
N PHE A 21 -3.98 0.24 3.95
CA PHE A 21 -3.01 -0.75 4.41
C PHE A 21 -2.79 -0.63 5.92
N ASP A 22 -2.33 -1.72 6.51
CA ASP A 22 -1.81 -1.78 7.86
C ASP A 22 -0.30 -2.01 7.85
N VAL A 23 0.39 -1.42 8.82
CA VAL A 23 1.82 -1.65 9.03
C VAL A 23 1.96 -2.51 10.27
N HIS A 24 2.44 -3.73 10.07
CA HIS A 24 2.76 -4.67 11.13
C HIS A 24 4.25 -4.57 11.46
N LYS A 25 4.67 -5.34 12.46
CA LYS A 25 6.07 -5.34 12.91
C LYS A 25 7.05 -5.70 11.79
N ASP A 26 6.69 -6.68 10.98
CA ASP A 26 7.60 -7.31 10.01
C ASP A 26 7.12 -7.22 8.55
N TYR A 27 5.91 -6.68 8.31
CA TYR A 27 5.31 -6.60 6.98
C TYR A 27 4.29 -5.46 6.87
N VAL A 28 3.95 -5.09 5.64
CA VAL A 28 2.83 -4.20 5.30
C VAL A 28 1.72 -5.04 4.69
N GLU A 29 0.51 -4.92 5.23
CA GLU A 29 -0.68 -5.59 4.69
C GLU A 29 -1.49 -4.59 3.87
N ILE A 30 -1.64 -4.84 2.56
CA ILE A 30 -2.58 -4.06 1.74
C ILE A 30 -3.98 -4.63 1.96
N LEU A 31 -4.87 -3.81 2.52
CA LEU A 31 -6.25 -4.17 2.80
C LEU A 31 -7.15 -3.90 1.60
N ASN A 32 -6.87 -2.82 0.87
CA ASN A 32 -7.60 -2.44 -0.33
C ASN A 32 -6.75 -1.57 -1.25
N ILE A 33 -6.96 -1.74 -2.55
CA ILE A 33 -6.35 -0.91 -3.59
C ILE A 33 -7.36 -0.68 -4.69
N ALA A 34 -7.53 0.57 -5.12
CA ALA A 34 -8.43 0.93 -6.20
C ALA A 34 -7.83 2.04 -7.06
N VAL A 35 -8.12 1.98 -8.35
CA VAL A 35 -7.71 2.98 -9.34
C VAL A 35 -8.96 3.43 -10.09
N ALA A 36 -9.08 4.74 -10.31
CA ALA A 36 -10.17 5.34 -11.05
C ALA A 36 -10.32 4.67 -12.43
N GLU A 37 -11.55 4.38 -12.84
CA GLU A 37 -11.83 3.54 -14.01
C GLU A 37 -11.23 4.06 -15.30
N ASN A 38 -11.31 5.38 -15.50
CA ASN A 38 -10.81 6.09 -16.67
C ASN A 38 -9.27 6.06 -16.82
N ILE A 39 -8.54 5.70 -15.76
CA ILE A 39 -7.07 5.64 -15.78
C ILE A 39 -6.51 4.26 -15.37
N ARG A 40 -7.35 3.24 -15.30
CA ARG A 40 -6.89 1.85 -15.14
C ARG A 40 -5.91 1.48 -16.27
N TYR A 41 -5.05 0.50 -16.01
CA TYR A 41 -4.01 0.02 -16.94
C TYR A 41 -2.89 1.02 -17.28
N HIS A 42 -2.88 2.23 -16.69
CA HIS A 42 -1.78 3.21 -16.81
C HIS A 42 -0.70 3.06 -15.72
N GLY A 43 -0.68 1.91 -15.04
CA GLY A 43 0.35 1.58 -14.06
C GLY A 43 0.17 2.18 -12.66
N VAL A 44 -0.85 3.01 -12.40
CA VAL A 44 -1.08 3.68 -11.10
C VAL A 44 -1.10 2.71 -9.91
N GLY A 45 -1.84 1.60 -10.00
CA GLY A 45 -1.83 0.59 -8.94
C GLY A 45 -0.43 0.05 -8.65
N GLY A 46 0.39 -0.15 -9.69
CA GLY A 46 1.79 -0.55 -9.51
C GLY A 46 2.65 0.51 -8.86
N LYS A 47 2.48 1.78 -9.25
CA LYS A 47 3.18 2.90 -8.60
C LYS A 47 2.85 2.96 -7.11
N MET A 48 1.58 2.78 -6.73
CA MET A 48 1.17 2.75 -5.32
C MET A 48 1.83 1.60 -4.54
N THR A 49 1.79 0.37 -5.07
CA THR A 49 2.42 -0.78 -4.41
C THR A 49 3.94 -0.61 -4.30
N THR A 50 4.60 -0.11 -5.35
CA THR A 50 6.05 0.17 -5.32
C THR A 50 6.40 1.29 -4.34
N ALA A 51 5.57 2.32 -4.21
CA ALA A 51 5.77 3.40 -3.25
C ALA A 51 5.70 2.88 -1.81
N LEU A 52 4.73 2.02 -1.49
CA LEU A 52 4.66 1.35 -0.18
C LEU A 52 5.90 0.49 0.07
N TRP A 53 6.29 -0.33 -0.91
CA TRP A 53 7.44 -1.23 -0.78
C TRP A 53 8.75 -0.48 -0.51
N LYS A 54 8.97 0.63 -1.21
CA LYS A 54 10.13 1.51 -1.00
C LYS A 54 10.07 2.31 0.30
N LYS A 55 8.88 2.75 0.70
CA LYS A 55 8.72 3.56 1.93
C LYS A 55 9.02 2.73 3.18
N TYR A 56 8.52 1.50 3.20
CA TYR A 56 8.60 0.65 4.39
C TYR A 56 9.77 -0.33 4.34
N GLU A 57 10.30 -0.63 3.15
CA GLU A 57 11.37 -1.62 2.94
C GLU A 57 11.08 -2.96 3.65
N MET A 58 9.80 -3.34 3.68
CA MET A 58 9.27 -4.53 4.30
C MET A 58 8.62 -5.43 3.25
N MET A 59 8.36 -6.67 3.65
CA MET A 59 7.48 -7.55 2.89
C MET A 59 6.10 -6.90 2.73
N ILE A 60 5.47 -7.08 1.58
CA ILE A 60 4.06 -6.71 1.38
C ILE A 60 3.23 -7.99 1.27
N GLU A 61 2.13 -8.06 2.01
CA GLU A 61 1.11 -9.10 1.91
C GLU A 61 -0.22 -8.50 1.44
N VAL A 62 -0.97 -9.28 0.65
CA VAL A 62 -2.32 -8.92 0.22
C VAL A 62 -3.17 -10.18 -0.01
N GLU A 63 -4.43 -10.13 0.42
CA GLU A 63 -5.45 -11.11 0.05
C GLU A 63 -6.25 -10.58 -1.15
N THR A 64 -6.45 -11.40 -2.18
CA THR A 64 -7.16 -11.00 -3.40
C THR A 64 -8.01 -12.15 -3.96
N ASP A 65 -8.83 -11.87 -4.96
CA ASP A 65 -9.60 -12.84 -5.74
C ASP A 65 -8.94 -13.15 -7.11
N ASP A 66 -9.64 -13.95 -7.91
CA ASP A 66 -9.20 -14.40 -9.23
C ASP A 66 -9.07 -13.24 -10.25
N ASP A 67 -9.86 -12.17 -10.09
CA ASP A 67 -9.87 -11.06 -11.05
C ASP A 67 -8.63 -10.15 -10.88
N ALA A 68 -8.07 -10.11 -9.67
CA ALA A 68 -6.95 -9.24 -9.34
C ALA A 68 -5.61 -9.97 -9.12
N VAL A 69 -5.57 -11.30 -8.96
CA VAL A 69 -4.30 -12.02 -8.71
C VAL A 69 -3.22 -11.77 -9.78
N ASP A 70 -3.61 -11.68 -11.06
CA ASP A 70 -2.66 -11.47 -12.15
C ASP A 70 -2.03 -10.08 -12.16
N PHE A 71 -2.71 -9.08 -11.56
CA PHE A 71 -2.12 -7.76 -11.33
C PHE A 71 -0.89 -7.86 -10.41
N TYR A 72 -0.97 -8.67 -9.36
CA TYR A 72 0.11 -8.88 -8.39
C TYR A 72 1.21 -9.78 -8.94
N ARG A 73 0.88 -10.88 -9.64
CA ARG A 73 1.88 -11.74 -10.30
C ARG A 73 2.79 -10.97 -11.24
N LYS A 74 2.21 -10.11 -12.08
CA LYS A 74 2.96 -9.26 -13.02
C LYS A 74 3.93 -8.29 -12.33
N ARG A 75 3.79 -8.08 -11.02
CA ARG A 75 4.61 -7.18 -10.19
C ARG A 75 5.60 -7.93 -9.30
N GLY A 76 5.76 -9.24 -9.52
CA GLY A 76 6.73 -10.06 -8.79
C GLY A 76 6.24 -10.58 -7.45
N PHE A 77 4.94 -10.48 -7.15
CA PHE A 77 4.39 -11.15 -5.99
C PHE A 77 4.36 -12.67 -6.24
N SER A 78 4.81 -13.45 -5.26
CA SER A 78 4.48 -14.87 -5.18
C SER A 78 3.00 -15.00 -4.77
N THR A 79 2.28 -15.98 -5.32
CA THR A 79 0.84 -16.12 -5.08
C THR A 79 0.51 -17.54 -4.68
N THR A 80 -0.18 -17.69 -3.54
CA THR A 80 -0.65 -18.98 -3.01
C THR A 80 -2.16 -18.97 -2.98
N ALA A 81 -2.79 -19.94 -3.63
CA ALA A 81 -4.24 -20.11 -3.56
C ALA A 81 -4.66 -20.65 -2.19
N THR A 82 -5.72 -20.10 -1.64
CA THR A 82 -6.37 -20.55 -0.41
C THR A 82 -7.88 -20.67 -0.65
N GLN A 83 -8.57 -21.39 0.23
CA GLN A 83 -10.03 -21.46 0.20
C GLN A 83 -10.58 -20.90 1.52
N LYS A 84 -11.37 -19.84 1.43
CA LYS A 84 -11.93 -19.13 2.58
C LYS A 84 -13.42 -18.99 2.37
N TYR A 85 -14.22 -19.52 3.29
CA TYR A 85 -15.69 -19.54 3.20
C TYR A 85 -16.21 -20.15 1.88
N GLY A 86 -15.54 -21.19 1.37
CA GLY A 86 -15.90 -21.84 0.10
C GLY A 86 -15.49 -21.07 -1.16
N VAL A 87 -14.95 -19.86 -1.03
CA VAL A 87 -14.48 -19.03 -2.14
C VAL A 87 -12.96 -19.12 -2.25
N ARG A 88 -12.44 -19.24 -3.47
CA ARG A 88 -11.00 -19.20 -3.72
C ARG A 88 -10.49 -17.78 -3.48
N ARG A 89 -9.41 -17.69 -2.72
CA ARG A 89 -8.67 -16.45 -2.46
C ARG A 89 -7.21 -16.69 -2.79
N TRP A 90 -6.46 -15.61 -2.95
CA TRP A 90 -5.03 -15.64 -3.19
C TRP A 90 -4.34 -14.79 -2.14
N THR A 91 -3.42 -15.39 -1.40
CA THR A 91 -2.45 -14.64 -0.61
C THR A 91 -1.27 -14.33 -1.53
N CYS A 92 -1.00 -13.06 -1.76
CA CYS A 92 0.10 -12.61 -2.58
C CYS A 92 1.15 -11.93 -1.70
N VAL A 93 2.42 -12.29 -1.90
CA VAL A 93 3.54 -11.80 -1.10
C VAL A 93 4.63 -11.22 -2.00
N LEU A 94 5.00 -9.97 -1.75
CA LEU A 94 6.21 -9.35 -2.30
C LEU A 94 7.28 -9.32 -1.23
N ALA A 95 8.40 -9.99 -1.48
CA ALA A 95 9.51 -10.05 -0.53
C ALA A 95 10.07 -8.65 -0.21
N ALA A 96 10.59 -8.48 1.00
CA ALA A 96 11.32 -7.27 1.36
C ALA A 96 12.54 -7.07 0.43
N PRO A 97 12.98 -5.82 0.17
CA PRO A 97 14.12 -5.56 -0.71
C PRO A 97 15.44 -6.13 -0.16
N LYS A 98 15.56 -6.25 1.16
CA LYS A 98 16.65 -6.94 1.85
C LYS A 98 16.07 -8.06 2.72
N PRO A 99 16.70 -9.24 2.75
CA PRO A 99 16.25 -10.30 3.64
C PRO A 99 16.51 -9.92 5.11
N LEU A 100 15.61 -10.36 6.00
CA LEU A 100 15.58 -9.93 7.42
C LEU A 100 16.89 -10.22 8.15
N ASP A 101 17.61 -11.27 7.76
CA ASP A 101 18.88 -11.72 8.33
C ASP A 101 20.06 -10.78 8.06
N GLN A 102 19.91 -9.87 7.09
CA GLN A 102 20.90 -8.84 6.76
C GLN A 102 20.60 -7.48 7.42
N GLU A 103 19.55 -7.40 8.23
CA GLU A 103 19.14 -6.18 8.92
C GLU A 103 19.70 -6.13 10.34
N THR A 104 20.34 -5.02 10.70
CA THR A 104 20.93 -4.84 12.02
C THR A 104 19.85 -4.60 13.09
N ASP A 105 20.10 -5.00 14.33
CA ASP A 105 19.18 -4.76 15.46
C ASP A 105 18.85 -3.26 15.64
N LYS A 106 19.78 -2.36 15.27
CA LYS A 106 19.56 -0.90 15.28
C LYS A 106 18.57 -0.45 14.20
N GLU A 107 18.67 -1.01 13.00
CA GLU A 107 17.72 -0.73 11.92
C GLU A 107 16.32 -1.25 12.28
N ARG A 108 16.23 -2.46 12.83
CA ARG A 108 14.96 -3.02 13.34
C ARG A 108 14.36 -2.18 14.47
N GLN A 109 15.18 -1.74 15.43
CA GLN A 109 14.71 -0.90 16.53
C GLN A 109 14.29 0.51 16.05
N GLY A 110 14.93 1.03 15.00
CA GLY A 110 14.56 2.28 14.34
C GLY A 110 13.28 2.18 13.49
N ARG A 111 12.89 0.96 13.07
CA ARG A 111 11.61 0.65 12.40
C ARG A 111 10.45 0.48 13.36
N ILE A 112 10.64 0.65 14.67
CA ILE A 112 9.51 0.98 15.56
C ILE A 112 9.04 2.36 15.10
N TYR A 113 8.23 2.39 14.05
CA TYR A 113 7.51 3.57 13.64
C TYR A 113 6.66 3.91 14.86
N PRO A 114 6.98 4.98 15.61
CA PRO A 114 6.01 5.44 16.57
C PRO A 114 4.74 5.67 15.76
N ILE A 115 3.59 5.33 16.36
CA ILE A 115 2.26 5.62 15.85
C ILE A 115 2.13 7.16 15.81
N ILE A 116 2.87 7.80 14.93
CA ILE A 116 2.86 9.22 14.66
C ILE A 116 2.01 9.31 13.42
N LEU A 117 0.77 9.75 13.69
CA LEU A 117 -0.05 10.52 12.76
C LEU A 117 0.90 11.27 11.83
N SER A 118 0.98 10.90 10.55
CA SER A 118 1.49 11.85 9.58
C SER A 118 0.58 13.06 9.71
N GLU A 119 1.08 14.14 10.33
CA GLU A 119 0.42 15.42 10.25
C GLU A 119 0.18 15.66 8.75
N TYR A 120 -1.10 15.80 8.43
CA TYR A 120 -1.63 16.50 7.28
C TYR A 120 -0.54 17.13 6.40
N ASN A 121 -0.30 16.60 5.20
CA ASN A 121 0.64 17.18 4.25
C ASN A 121 0.13 18.58 3.83
N PRO A 122 0.78 19.69 4.24
CA PRO A 122 0.33 21.04 3.90
C PRO A 122 0.73 21.45 2.48
N ALA A 123 1.36 20.56 1.70
CA ALA A 123 1.77 20.83 0.33
C ALA A 123 0.68 20.58 -0.74
N CYS A 124 -0.59 20.49 -0.37
CA CYS A 124 -1.69 20.77 -1.30
C CYS A 124 -1.79 22.30 -1.48
N PRO A 125 -1.38 22.87 -2.62
CA PRO A 125 -1.54 24.29 -2.85
C PRO A 125 -3.01 24.55 -3.19
N GLY A 126 -3.72 25.25 -2.30
CA GLY A 126 -4.89 26.04 -2.71
C GLY A 126 -6.27 25.45 -2.45
N VAL A 127 -6.65 25.26 -1.19
CA VAL A 127 -8.05 25.53 -0.81
C VAL A 127 -8.15 27.01 -0.44
N VAL A 128 -8.35 27.85 -1.45
CA VAL A 128 -8.74 29.24 -1.25
C VAL A 128 -10.10 29.23 -0.55
N ARG A 129 -10.13 29.53 0.75
CA ARG A 129 -11.37 29.89 1.44
C ARG A 129 -11.94 31.15 0.78
N ARG A 130 -12.89 30.98 -0.14
CA ARG A 130 -13.78 32.07 -0.54
C ARG A 130 -14.55 32.49 0.71
N ARG A 131 -14.16 33.63 1.30
CA ARG A 131 -15.06 34.38 2.19
C ARG A 131 -16.25 34.80 1.34
N LYS A 132 -17.44 34.28 1.64
CA LYS A 132 -18.68 34.90 1.18
C LYS A 132 -18.82 36.21 1.97
N ASN A 133 -18.86 37.32 1.24
CA ASN A 133 -19.40 38.59 1.74
C ASN A 133 -20.90 38.43 2.00
#